data_AF-A0A3C0GJL1-F1
#
_entry.id   AF-A0A3C0GJL1-F1
#
_cell.length_a   1.000
_cell.length_b   1.000
_cell.length_c   1.000
_cell.angle_alpha   90.00
_cell.angle_beta   90.00
_cell.angle_gamma   90.00
#
_symmetry.space_group_name_H-M   'P 1'
#
loop_
_entity.id
_entity.type
_entity.pdbx_description
1 polymer ?
#
loop_
_entity_poly.entity_id
_entity_poly.type
_entity_poly.pdbx_seq_one_letter_code
_entity_poly.pdbx_strand_id
1 'polypeptide(L)'
;MTQRDKNMQWLGENWNDCLAIYSGGYVINDDYIPIVKKYLELFPEAKDDTIWLDQKPYGPDAGLAVKAESGQKAFSGSQFRLEHINGSARPSRCGKEHSFIASKEYFLKCSLGNEFIEKIKKDWDIFQNNGIVSHSEIIFDVPEHLEKYKGSSIVIVSGGPSTKNVNWKNIDADFVWTCNNFFKDDMFKDVNVDLATLAPGVNFVDNKQLKFYLEKGTKIAFEIERGELGIEDLEYEKMKQFVKKHEDICSFFHTRYRGNPGVSLRLLCYAIFLGVKDIYFVGIDGFKKNSAQHAFEKGKGTPGWFEKYGHRFQDRQFVAYWDYVLTLQEEYEFNLYNLGEDHPYNVSGEISKMHFPLSEKIKKQISLQSEGKE
;
A
#
# COMPACT_ATOMS: atom_id res chain seq x y z
N MET A 1 -19.19 20.56 -7.64
CA MET A 1 -18.60 19.20 -7.69
C MET A 1 -17.10 19.36 -7.58
N THR A 2 -16.54 19.00 -6.43
CA THR A 2 -15.11 19.07 -6.13
C THR A 2 -14.33 18.04 -6.96
N GLN A 3 -13.00 18.16 -7.03
CA GLN A 3 -12.16 17.14 -7.70
C GLN A 3 -12.37 15.76 -7.05
N ARG A 4 -12.50 15.73 -5.72
CA ARG A 4 -12.85 14.55 -4.94
C ARG A 4 -14.21 13.95 -5.33
N ASP A 5 -15.24 14.77 -5.52
CA ASP A 5 -16.56 14.31 -5.94
C ASP A 5 -16.50 13.62 -7.32
N LYS A 6 -15.62 14.10 -8.21
CA LYS A 6 -15.38 13.46 -9.53
C LYS A 6 -14.64 12.14 -9.39
N ASN A 7 -13.63 12.06 -8.51
CA ASN A 7 -12.88 10.82 -8.25
C ASN A 7 -13.79 9.70 -7.72
N MET A 8 -14.83 10.05 -6.95
CA MET A 8 -15.75 9.09 -6.32
C MET A 8 -16.90 8.61 -7.24
N GLN A 9 -17.13 9.25 -8.38
CA GLN A 9 -18.20 8.87 -9.33
C GLN A 9 -18.02 7.45 -9.90
N TRP A 10 -16.79 6.95 -9.93
CA TRP A 10 -16.48 5.63 -10.45
C TRP A 10 -17.16 4.48 -9.66
N LEU A 11 -17.46 4.67 -8.37
CA LEU A 11 -18.06 3.62 -7.53
C LEU A 11 -19.50 3.24 -7.93
N GLY A 12 -20.14 3.97 -8.86
CA GLY A 12 -21.52 3.72 -9.29
C GLY A 12 -22.49 3.74 -8.10
N GLU A 13 -23.68 3.13 -8.21
CA GLU A 13 -24.68 3.07 -7.11
C GLU A 13 -24.17 2.42 -5.80
N ASN A 14 -22.99 1.76 -5.83
CA ASN A 14 -22.36 1.10 -4.69
C ASN A 14 -21.55 2.06 -3.78
N TRP A 15 -21.40 3.34 -4.14
CA TRP A 15 -20.70 4.33 -3.29
C TRP A 15 -21.37 4.48 -1.92
N ASN A 16 -22.69 4.27 -1.84
CA ASN A 16 -23.46 4.31 -0.61
C ASN A 16 -23.02 3.25 0.45
N ASP A 17 -22.39 2.16 0.01
CA ASP A 17 -21.90 1.07 0.89
C ASP A 17 -20.44 1.29 1.37
N CYS A 18 -19.74 2.26 0.77
CA CYS A 18 -18.35 2.63 1.06
C CYS A 18 -18.28 4.10 1.45
N LEU A 19 -19.14 4.51 2.38
CA LEU A 19 -19.28 5.91 2.75
C LEU A 19 -18.14 6.30 3.71
N ALA A 20 -17.16 7.01 3.15
CA ALA A 20 -16.32 7.93 3.92
C ALA A 20 -17.24 9.04 4.40
N ILE A 21 -17.51 9.07 5.69
CA ILE A 21 -18.58 9.87 6.25
C ILE A 21 -18.08 11.21 6.75
N TYR A 22 -16.78 11.38 6.81
CA TYR A 22 -16.18 12.60 7.27
C TYR A 22 -14.74 12.61 6.81
N SER A 23 -14.25 13.70 6.24
CA SER A 23 -12.83 13.94 5.98
C SER A 23 -12.69 15.44 5.74
N GLY A 24 -12.04 16.13 6.67
CA GLY A 24 -11.90 17.60 6.60
C GLY A 24 -13.21 18.37 6.74
N GLY A 25 -14.18 17.88 7.50
CA GLY A 25 -15.41 18.64 7.82
C GLY A 25 -16.62 18.41 6.91
N TYR A 26 -16.51 17.57 5.87
CA TYR A 26 -17.60 17.32 4.93
C TYR A 26 -18.19 15.92 5.09
N VAL A 27 -19.51 15.85 5.28
CA VAL A 27 -20.27 14.61 5.30
C VAL A 27 -20.78 14.34 3.89
N ILE A 28 -20.46 13.15 3.35
CA ILE A 28 -20.74 12.81 1.93
C ILE A 28 -22.20 12.34 1.72
N ASN A 29 -22.93 12.03 2.80
CA ASN A 29 -24.36 11.69 2.76
C ASN A 29 -25.10 12.21 4.00
N ASP A 30 -26.13 13.04 3.75
CA ASP A 30 -26.91 13.75 4.76
C ASP A 30 -27.62 12.83 5.76
N ASP A 31 -27.98 11.60 5.35
CA ASP A 31 -28.67 10.63 6.19
C ASP A 31 -27.82 10.17 7.39
N TYR A 32 -26.49 10.29 7.27
CA TYR A 32 -25.54 9.92 8.33
C TYR A 32 -25.10 11.09 9.20
N ILE A 33 -25.48 12.34 8.88
CA ILE A 33 -25.17 13.54 9.67
C ILE A 33 -25.56 13.39 11.15
N PRO A 34 -26.74 12.82 11.52
CA PRO A 34 -27.09 12.68 12.94
C PRO A 34 -26.16 11.73 13.69
N ILE A 35 -25.70 10.66 13.03
CA ILE A 35 -24.78 9.66 13.61
C ILE A 35 -23.39 10.28 13.78
N VAL A 36 -22.90 11.02 12.78
CA VAL A 36 -21.62 11.75 12.84
C VAL A 36 -21.65 12.82 13.91
N LYS A 37 -22.69 13.64 13.96
CA LYS A 37 -22.83 14.70 14.97
C LYS A 37 -22.80 14.11 16.38
N LYS A 38 -23.60 13.07 16.63
CA LYS A 38 -23.61 12.36 17.91
C LYS A 38 -22.24 11.76 18.25
N TYR A 39 -21.53 11.25 17.25
CA TYR A 39 -20.18 10.73 17.43
C TYR A 39 -19.16 11.85 17.75
N LEU A 40 -19.18 12.97 17.03
CA LEU A 40 -18.32 14.13 17.28
C LEU A 40 -18.66 14.85 18.60
N GLU A 41 -19.89 14.75 19.09
CA GLU A 41 -20.27 15.19 20.44
C GLU A 41 -19.62 14.33 21.53
N LEU A 42 -19.53 13.01 21.28
CA LEU A 42 -18.88 12.06 22.20
C LEU A 42 -17.36 12.08 22.09
N PHE A 43 -16.83 12.42 20.91
CA PHE A 43 -15.41 12.41 20.57
C PHE A 43 -15.03 13.69 19.79
N PRO A 44 -14.95 14.85 20.46
CA PRO A 44 -14.67 16.13 19.81
C PRO A 44 -13.34 16.18 19.06
N GLU A 45 -12.38 15.34 19.44
CA GLU A 45 -11.07 15.21 18.80
C GLU A 45 -11.14 14.64 17.38
N ALA A 46 -12.19 13.89 17.04
CA ALA A 46 -12.36 13.27 15.73
C ALA A 46 -12.85 14.25 14.65
N LYS A 47 -12.95 15.54 14.97
CA LYS A 47 -13.45 16.60 14.08
C LYS A 47 -12.55 16.86 12.86
N ASP A 48 -11.32 16.37 12.88
CA ASP A 48 -10.38 16.47 11.76
C ASP A 48 -10.08 15.10 11.11
N ASP A 49 -10.73 14.02 11.57
CA ASP A 49 -10.44 12.64 11.17
C ASP A 49 -11.32 12.13 10.01
N THR A 50 -10.96 10.93 9.49
CA THR A 50 -11.81 10.20 8.55
C THR A 50 -12.70 9.17 9.24
N ILE A 51 -14.03 9.34 9.15
CA ILE A 51 -15.00 8.42 9.76
C ILE A 51 -15.54 7.45 8.71
N TRP A 52 -15.53 6.15 9.01
CA TRP A 52 -16.14 5.12 8.16
C TRP A 52 -17.28 4.44 8.93
N LEU A 53 -18.44 4.26 8.30
CA LEU A 53 -19.50 3.39 8.83
C LEU A 53 -19.53 2.08 8.06
N ASP A 54 -19.49 0.96 8.78
CA ASP A 54 -19.75 -0.35 8.18
C ASP A 54 -21.17 -0.83 8.49
N GLN A 55 -21.82 -1.41 7.48
CA GLN A 55 -23.18 -1.97 7.56
C GLN A 55 -23.21 -3.49 7.85
N LYS A 56 -22.07 -4.20 7.91
CA LYS A 56 -22.11 -5.66 8.12
C LYS A 56 -22.04 -6.07 9.60
N PRO A 57 -23.05 -6.81 10.11
CA PRO A 57 -22.95 -7.45 11.41
C PRO A 57 -21.95 -8.61 11.33
N TYR A 58 -21.04 -8.70 12.30
CA TYR A 58 -20.39 -9.97 12.62
C TYR A 58 -21.46 -10.97 13.06
N GLY A 59 -21.25 -12.25 12.76
CA GLY A 59 -22.18 -13.32 13.12
C GLY A 59 -22.53 -13.37 14.62
N PRO A 60 -23.56 -14.15 15.00
CA PRO A 60 -24.22 -14.11 16.31
C PRO A 60 -23.32 -14.34 17.54
N ASP A 61 -22.06 -14.70 17.37
CA ASP A 61 -21.10 -14.95 18.45
C ASP A 61 -20.11 -13.79 18.71
N ALA A 62 -20.21 -12.66 18.00
CA ALA A 62 -19.38 -11.48 18.28
C ALA A 62 -19.94 -10.68 19.46
N GLY A 63 -19.75 -11.20 20.67
CA GLY A 63 -20.08 -10.52 21.92
C GLY A 63 -19.25 -9.25 22.12
N LEU A 64 -19.84 -8.08 21.89
CA LEU A 64 -19.41 -6.83 22.51
C LEU A 64 -20.19 -6.65 23.82
N ALA A 65 -19.58 -7.11 24.92
CA ALA A 65 -20.07 -6.81 26.25
C ALA A 65 -19.79 -5.34 26.58
N VAL A 66 -20.78 -4.48 26.38
CA VAL A 66 -20.88 -3.22 27.10
C VAL A 66 -21.99 -3.39 28.13
N LYS A 67 -21.62 -3.54 29.40
CA LYS A 67 -22.57 -3.47 30.51
C LYS A 67 -23.15 -2.05 30.52
N ALA A 68 -24.39 -1.89 30.08
CA ALA A 68 -25.20 -0.71 30.35
C ALA A 68 -26.01 -0.99 31.63
N GLU A 69 -25.66 -0.31 32.71
CA GLU A 69 -26.58 -0.15 33.84
C GLU A 69 -27.75 0.75 33.40
N SER A 70 -28.95 0.37 33.84
CA SER A 70 -30.22 1.10 33.70
C SER A 70 -30.83 1.21 32.29
N GLY A 71 -31.56 0.15 31.94
CA GLY A 71 -32.90 0.19 31.32
C GLY A 71 -33.26 1.32 30.34
N GLN A 72 -33.15 1.04 29.06
CA GLN A 72 -34.24 1.23 28.09
C GLN A 72 -33.91 0.45 26.80
N LYS A 73 -34.81 -0.46 26.41
CA LYS A 73 -34.75 -1.16 25.12
C LYS A 73 -35.44 -0.33 24.06
N ALA A 74 -34.71 0.06 23.02
CA ALA A 74 -35.17 0.07 21.64
C ALA A 74 -33.93 0.17 20.74
N PHE A 75 -33.83 -0.70 19.74
CA PHE A 75 -33.56 -0.38 18.33
C PHE A 75 -33.35 -1.69 17.56
N SER A 76 -34.30 -1.96 16.66
CA SER A 76 -34.21 -2.94 15.59
C SER A 76 -33.57 -2.30 14.36
N GLY A 77 -32.68 -3.02 13.69
CA GLY A 77 -32.15 -2.69 12.36
C GLY A 77 -30.70 -2.18 12.37
N SER A 78 -29.81 -2.97 11.78
CA SER A 78 -28.40 -2.67 11.46
C SER A 78 -27.55 -2.07 12.59
N GLN A 79 -26.82 -2.91 13.33
CA GLN A 79 -25.74 -2.47 14.21
C GLN A 79 -24.55 -1.98 13.36
N PHE A 80 -24.36 -0.66 13.32
CA PHE A 80 -23.18 -0.03 12.71
C PHE A 80 -22.00 -0.09 13.68
N ARG A 81 -20.80 -0.41 13.16
CA ARG A 81 -19.55 -0.23 13.92
C ARG A 81 -18.96 1.13 13.54
N LEU A 82 -18.80 2.00 14.54
CA LEU A 82 -18.01 3.23 14.44
C LEU A 82 -16.57 2.88 14.84
N GLU A 83 -15.63 2.92 13.90
CA GLU A 83 -14.21 2.78 14.21
C GLU A 83 -13.60 4.17 14.41
N HIS A 84 -13.16 4.43 15.64
CA HIS A 84 -12.45 5.64 16.01
C HIS A 84 -10.99 5.53 15.61
N ILE A 85 -10.52 6.45 14.77
CA ILE A 85 -9.10 6.72 14.63
C ILE A 85 -8.77 7.71 15.73
N ASN A 86 -8.18 7.28 16.84
CA ASN A 86 -7.78 8.19 17.92
C ASN A 86 -6.25 8.23 17.97
N GLY A 87 -5.66 9.43 17.88
CA GLY A 87 -4.22 9.69 17.95
C GLY A 87 -3.56 9.39 19.30
N SER A 88 -4.16 8.57 20.16
CA SER A 88 -3.60 8.22 21.47
C SER A 88 -4.04 6.85 22.02
N ALA A 89 -4.62 5.96 21.19
CA ALA A 89 -4.86 4.60 21.63
C ALA A 89 -3.50 3.89 21.89
N ARG A 90 -3.36 3.28 23.07
CA ARG A 90 -2.25 2.34 23.35
C ARG A 90 -2.08 1.39 22.17
N PRO A 91 -0.85 0.91 21.87
CA PRO A 91 -0.57 0.05 20.73
C PRO A 91 -1.15 -1.36 20.96
N SER A 92 -2.48 -1.48 20.97
CA SER A 92 -3.18 -2.75 21.12
C SER A 92 -3.44 -3.30 19.73
N ARG A 93 -2.49 -4.04 19.15
CA ARG A 93 -2.72 -4.88 17.95
C ARG A 93 -3.61 -4.22 16.88
N CYS A 94 -3.48 -2.90 16.65
CA CYS A 94 -4.23 -2.11 15.66
C CYS A 94 -3.71 -2.42 14.24
N GLY A 95 -3.45 -3.70 13.98
CA GLY A 95 -2.82 -4.21 12.79
C GLY A 95 -3.78 -4.08 11.64
N LYS A 96 -3.29 -3.53 10.51
CA LYS A 96 -3.80 -3.78 9.16
C LYS A 96 -5.25 -3.35 8.85
N GLU A 97 -6.09 -3.02 9.83
CA GLU A 97 -7.50 -2.67 9.61
C GLU A 97 -7.70 -1.23 9.08
N HIS A 98 -6.66 -0.40 9.10
CA HIS A 98 -6.70 1.00 8.64
C HIS A 98 -5.78 1.24 7.44
N SER A 99 -6.14 2.22 6.60
CA SER A 99 -5.34 2.61 5.42
C SER A 99 -4.18 3.54 5.76
N PHE A 100 -4.21 4.25 6.90
CA PHE A 100 -3.17 5.19 7.30
C PHE A 100 -2.81 5.02 8.78
N ILE A 101 -1.54 5.28 9.11
CA ILE A 101 -1.02 5.26 10.48
C ILE A 101 -1.59 6.40 11.31
N ALA A 102 -1.68 7.59 10.71
CA ALA A 102 -2.09 8.84 11.34
C ALA A 102 -2.55 9.86 10.29
N SER A 103 -3.05 11.02 10.73
CA SER A 103 -3.18 12.20 9.88
C SER A 103 -1.81 12.69 9.38
N LYS A 104 -1.80 13.46 8.29
CA LYS A 104 -0.58 14.02 7.68
C LYS A 104 0.20 14.86 8.70
N GLU A 105 -0.49 15.69 9.47
CA GLU A 105 0.07 16.62 10.46
C GLU A 105 0.63 15.91 11.70
N TYR A 106 0.16 14.69 11.98
CA TYR A 106 0.49 13.93 13.16
C TYR A 106 1.44 12.75 12.90
N PHE A 107 1.60 12.30 11.65
CA PHE A 107 2.41 11.13 11.31
C PHE A 107 3.81 11.16 11.91
N LEU A 108 4.55 12.25 11.73
CA LEU A 108 5.92 12.38 12.26
C LEU A 108 5.98 12.45 13.80
N LYS A 109 4.88 12.82 14.45
CA LYS A 109 4.79 13.04 15.91
C LYS A 109 4.27 11.82 16.67
N CYS A 110 3.62 10.89 15.98
CA CYS A 110 3.09 9.68 16.60
C CYS A 110 4.22 8.68 16.94
N SER A 111 3.90 7.68 17.76
CA SER A 111 4.86 6.63 18.17
C SER A 111 5.33 5.73 17.01
N LEU A 112 4.62 5.77 15.88
CA LEU A 112 4.97 5.11 14.61
C LEU A 112 5.61 6.09 13.59
N GLY A 113 5.92 7.31 13.99
CA GLY A 113 6.62 8.33 13.19
C GLY A 113 8.12 8.35 13.46
N ASN A 114 8.67 9.55 13.74
CA ASN A 114 10.11 9.70 14.01
C ASN A 114 10.58 8.87 15.22
N GLU A 115 9.75 8.71 16.26
CA GLU A 115 10.11 7.90 17.44
C GLU A 115 10.36 6.43 17.06
N PHE A 116 9.56 5.89 16.12
CA PHE A 116 9.75 4.53 15.62
C PHE A 116 11.07 4.41 14.86
N ILE A 117 11.36 5.35 13.97
CA ILE A 117 12.60 5.35 13.18
C ILE A 117 13.84 5.45 14.07
N GLU A 118 13.82 6.24 15.14
CA GLU A 118 14.94 6.28 16.09
C GLU A 118 15.15 4.95 16.82
N LYS A 119 14.08 4.19 17.11
CA LYS A 119 14.21 2.82 17.62
C LYS A 119 14.85 1.90 16.58
N ILE A 120 14.38 1.95 15.33
CA ILE A 120 14.95 1.17 14.23
C ILE A 120 16.43 1.48 14.04
N LYS A 121 16.85 2.75 14.03
CA LYS A 121 18.27 3.15 13.91
C LYS A 121 19.14 2.66 15.05
N LYS A 122 18.59 2.62 16.27
CA LYS A 122 19.31 2.07 17.43
C LYS A 122 19.49 0.56 17.29
N ASP A 123 18.46 -0.12 16.79
CA ASP A 123 18.46 -1.58 16.64
C ASP A 123 19.25 -2.03 15.40
N TRP A 124 19.22 -1.25 14.33
CA TRP A 124 19.87 -1.47 13.02
C TRP A 124 20.91 -0.35 12.82
N ASP A 125 21.99 -0.45 13.58
CA ASP A 125 23.15 0.47 13.57
C ASP A 125 23.64 0.87 12.17
N ILE A 126 23.44 0.01 11.18
CA ILE A 126 23.75 0.22 9.76
C ILE A 126 23.08 1.44 9.10
N PHE A 127 21.90 1.87 9.55
CA PHE A 127 21.22 3.03 8.96
C PHE A 127 21.59 4.35 9.62
N GLN A 128 22.53 4.36 10.59
CA GLN A 128 22.94 5.57 11.28
C GLN A 128 23.76 6.52 10.40
N ASN A 129 24.42 6.00 9.37
CA ASN A 129 25.33 6.76 8.53
C ASN A 129 24.65 7.38 7.29
N ASN A 130 23.44 6.93 6.94
CA ASN A 130 22.69 7.47 5.82
C ASN A 130 21.91 8.73 6.23
N GLY A 131 21.77 9.68 5.30
CA GLY A 131 20.81 10.77 5.47
C GLY A 131 19.40 10.22 5.57
N ILE A 132 18.60 10.71 6.51
CA ILE A 132 17.19 10.34 6.65
C ILE A 132 16.32 11.51 6.23
N VAL A 133 15.37 11.23 5.34
CA VAL A 133 14.32 12.18 4.95
C VAL A 133 13.04 11.81 5.68
N SER A 134 12.59 12.71 6.53
CA SER A 134 11.29 12.62 7.20
C SER A 134 10.30 13.58 6.53
N HIS A 135 9.32 13.00 5.84
CA HIS A 135 8.19 13.71 5.25
C HIS A 135 6.90 13.36 6.01
N SER A 136 5.90 14.23 5.97
CA SER A 136 4.58 13.99 6.59
C SER A 136 3.80 12.80 5.99
N GLU A 137 4.38 12.14 4.98
CA GLU A 137 3.78 11.04 4.24
C GLU A 137 4.67 9.78 4.19
N ILE A 138 5.98 9.93 4.39
CA ILE A 138 6.96 8.84 4.33
C ILE A 138 8.21 9.21 5.13
N ILE A 139 8.89 8.22 5.71
CA ILE A 139 10.23 8.36 6.25
C ILE A 139 11.11 7.31 5.58
N PHE A 140 12.25 7.71 5.04
CA PHE A 140 13.16 6.82 4.32
C PHE A 140 14.60 7.29 4.45
N ASP A 141 15.56 6.38 4.31
CA ASP A 141 16.95 6.76 4.13
C ASP A 141 17.26 7.03 2.65
N VAL A 142 18.27 7.88 2.44
CA VAL A 142 18.68 8.32 1.11
C VAL A 142 20.17 8.02 0.93
N PRO A 143 20.54 6.74 0.75
CA PRO A 143 21.88 6.42 0.30
C PRO A 143 22.10 6.96 -1.12
N GLU A 144 23.35 7.33 -1.43
CA GLU A 144 23.77 7.93 -2.70
C GLU A 144 23.26 7.15 -3.93
N HIS A 145 23.19 5.82 -3.83
CA HIS A 145 22.75 4.97 -4.93
C HIS A 145 21.27 5.17 -5.35
N LEU A 146 20.45 5.87 -4.57
CA LEU A 146 19.06 6.20 -4.92
C LEU A 146 18.92 7.50 -5.71
N GLU A 147 19.94 8.37 -5.72
CA GLU A 147 19.85 9.68 -6.39
C GLU A 147 19.55 9.56 -7.89
N LYS A 148 20.02 8.48 -8.52
CA LYS A 148 19.79 8.16 -9.93
C LYS A 148 18.31 8.05 -10.31
N TYR A 149 17.42 7.80 -9.35
CA TYR A 149 15.98 7.62 -9.63
C TYR A 149 15.23 8.94 -9.78
N LYS A 150 15.77 10.05 -9.26
CA LYS A 150 15.11 11.35 -9.34
C LYS A 150 15.01 11.83 -10.79
N GLY A 151 13.82 12.19 -11.22
CA GLY A 151 13.53 12.63 -12.58
C GLY A 151 13.54 11.52 -13.64
N SER A 152 13.75 10.27 -13.24
CA SER A 152 13.82 9.12 -14.16
C SER A 152 12.44 8.51 -14.45
N SER A 153 12.44 7.51 -15.33
CA SER A 153 11.32 6.62 -15.59
C SER A 153 11.57 5.22 -15.03
N ILE A 154 10.57 4.61 -14.40
CA ILE A 154 10.68 3.25 -13.85
C ILE A 154 9.50 2.38 -14.26
N VAL A 155 9.73 1.07 -14.37
CA VAL A 155 8.65 0.07 -14.40
C VAL A 155 8.65 -0.75 -13.11
N ILE A 156 7.57 -0.65 -12.34
CA ILE A 156 7.31 -1.47 -11.15
C ILE A 156 6.55 -2.72 -11.55
N VAL A 157 7.18 -3.87 -11.41
CA VAL A 157 6.60 -5.18 -11.73
C VAL A 157 6.26 -5.93 -10.44
N SER A 158 4.98 -6.20 -10.22
CA SER A 158 4.46 -6.82 -9.00
C SER A 158 3.88 -8.22 -9.22
N GLY A 159 3.49 -8.89 -8.14
CA GLY A 159 3.08 -10.29 -8.15
C GLY A 159 1.66 -10.59 -8.63
N GLY A 160 0.87 -9.60 -9.04
CA GLY A 160 -0.49 -9.82 -9.56
C GLY A 160 -0.52 -10.50 -10.94
N PRO A 161 -1.63 -11.15 -11.32
CA PRO A 161 -1.75 -11.89 -12.57
C PRO A 161 -1.50 -11.06 -13.85
N SER A 162 -1.81 -9.76 -13.88
CA SER A 162 -1.61 -8.93 -15.09
C SER A 162 -0.15 -8.89 -15.55
N THR A 163 0.80 -9.10 -14.63
CA THR A 163 2.23 -9.23 -14.93
C THR A 163 2.54 -10.28 -15.99
N LYS A 164 1.72 -11.34 -16.10
CA LYS A 164 1.90 -12.42 -17.09
C LYS A 164 1.19 -12.16 -18.41
N ASN A 165 0.27 -11.21 -18.45
CA ASN A 165 -0.62 -10.96 -19.59
C ASN A 165 -0.24 -9.70 -20.38
N VAL A 166 0.65 -8.87 -19.82
CA VAL A 166 1.06 -7.59 -20.37
C VAL A 166 2.53 -7.68 -20.77
N ASN A 167 2.88 -7.24 -21.99
CA ASN A 167 4.27 -7.20 -22.45
C ASN A 167 5.01 -5.95 -21.89
N TRP A 168 5.06 -5.83 -20.56
CA TRP A 168 5.67 -4.70 -19.86
C TRP A 168 7.17 -4.54 -20.16
N LYS A 169 7.85 -5.60 -20.62
CA LYS A 169 9.25 -5.56 -21.06
C LYS A 169 9.48 -4.67 -22.30
N ASN A 170 8.41 -4.33 -23.04
CA ASN A 170 8.48 -3.44 -24.19
C ASN A 170 8.40 -1.95 -23.78
N ILE A 171 8.22 -1.66 -22.49
CA ILE A 171 8.26 -0.30 -21.97
C ILE A 171 9.72 0.14 -21.88
N ASP A 172 10.02 1.24 -22.54
CA ASP A 172 11.31 1.91 -22.50
C ASP A 172 11.34 2.79 -21.24
N ALA A 173 11.83 2.22 -20.14
CA ALA A 173 12.01 2.89 -18.86
C ALA A 173 13.47 2.74 -18.41
N ASP A 174 13.97 3.72 -17.67
CA ASP A 174 15.37 3.76 -17.23
C ASP A 174 15.69 2.63 -16.25
N PHE A 175 14.74 2.27 -15.39
CA PHE A 175 14.95 1.29 -14.31
C PHE A 175 13.79 0.32 -14.14
N VAL A 176 14.10 -0.90 -13.66
CA VAL A 176 13.09 -1.91 -13.31
C VAL A 176 13.06 -2.12 -11.81
N TRP A 177 11.89 -1.93 -11.21
CA TRP A 177 11.65 -2.16 -9.80
C TRP A 177 10.71 -3.36 -9.60
N THR A 178 10.87 -4.07 -8.49
CA THR A 178 10.01 -5.21 -8.18
C THR A 178 9.90 -5.46 -6.67
N CYS A 179 9.21 -6.53 -6.26
CA CYS A 179 9.05 -6.84 -4.85
C CYS A 179 9.01 -8.34 -4.53
N ASN A 180 9.38 -8.65 -3.29
CA ASN A 180 9.29 -9.95 -2.65
C ASN A 180 9.97 -11.07 -3.46
N ASN A 181 9.19 -12.12 -3.79
CA ASN A 181 9.67 -13.36 -4.38
C ASN A 181 9.81 -13.30 -5.91
N PHE A 182 10.02 -12.13 -6.50
CA PHE A 182 10.14 -11.95 -7.97
C PHE A 182 11.13 -12.94 -8.61
N PHE A 183 12.24 -13.20 -7.92
CA PHE A 183 13.33 -14.07 -8.36
C PHE A 183 12.94 -15.55 -8.52
N LYS A 184 11.76 -15.96 -8.01
CA LYS A 184 11.23 -17.32 -8.20
C LYS A 184 10.66 -17.54 -9.60
N ASP A 185 10.39 -16.46 -10.34
CA ASP A 185 9.78 -16.55 -11.66
C ASP A 185 10.80 -16.33 -12.78
N ASP A 186 10.77 -17.24 -13.75
CA ASP A 186 11.68 -17.26 -14.89
C ASP A 186 11.59 -16.02 -15.78
N MET A 187 10.48 -15.27 -15.74
CA MET A 187 10.33 -14.05 -16.52
C MET A 187 11.37 -12.97 -16.19
N PHE A 188 11.99 -13.03 -15.02
CA PHE A 188 13.01 -12.08 -14.59
C PHE A 188 14.44 -12.49 -14.96
N LYS A 189 14.69 -13.71 -15.46
CA LYS A 189 16.05 -14.23 -15.72
C LYS A 189 16.91 -13.27 -16.56
N ASP A 190 16.29 -12.65 -17.57
CA ASP A 190 16.92 -11.72 -18.51
C ASP A 190 16.58 -10.25 -18.22
N VAL A 191 16.02 -9.97 -17.04
CA VAL A 191 15.63 -8.62 -16.63
C VAL A 191 16.69 -8.09 -15.67
N ASN A 192 17.23 -6.92 -15.96
CA ASN A 192 18.06 -6.20 -15.01
C ASN A 192 17.14 -5.53 -13.99
N VAL A 193 17.13 -6.02 -12.75
CA VAL A 193 16.33 -5.45 -11.67
C VAL A 193 17.18 -4.45 -10.91
N ASP A 194 16.80 -3.19 -10.91
CA ASP A 194 17.54 -2.11 -10.26
C ASP A 194 17.26 -2.02 -8.76
N LEU A 195 16.00 -2.19 -8.38
CA LEU A 195 15.54 -2.13 -7.00
C LEU A 195 14.51 -3.23 -6.73
N ALA A 196 14.67 -3.95 -5.62
CA ALA A 196 13.64 -4.84 -5.12
C ALA A 196 13.26 -4.48 -3.69
N THR A 197 11.95 -4.36 -3.42
CA THR A 197 11.48 -4.26 -2.05
C THR A 197 11.25 -5.63 -1.45
N LEU A 198 11.84 -5.90 -0.30
CA LEU A 198 11.73 -7.16 0.39
C LEU A 198 10.96 -7.01 1.71
N ALA A 199 9.95 -7.86 1.93
CA ALA A 199 9.17 -7.88 3.15
C ALA A 199 9.50 -9.08 4.05
N PRO A 200 9.22 -9.02 5.36
CA PRO A 200 9.38 -10.16 6.27
C PRO A 200 8.68 -11.42 5.74
N GLY A 201 9.36 -12.57 5.80
CA GLY A 201 8.89 -13.86 5.28
C GLY A 201 9.44 -14.25 3.90
N VAL A 202 10.20 -13.38 3.24
CA VAL A 202 11.00 -13.78 2.07
C VAL A 202 12.26 -14.51 2.55
N ASN A 203 12.63 -15.62 1.91
CA ASN A 203 13.84 -16.31 2.28
C ASN A 203 15.09 -15.53 1.81
N PHE A 204 15.70 -14.78 2.72
CA PHE A 204 16.94 -14.02 2.51
C PHE A 204 18.20 -14.88 2.68
N VAL A 205 18.09 -15.97 3.43
CA VAL A 205 19.23 -16.79 3.85
C VAL A 205 19.45 -17.91 2.83
N ASP A 206 20.66 -17.99 2.31
CA ASP A 206 21.11 -19.02 1.36
C ASP A 206 20.26 -19.15 0.08
N ASN A 207 19.60 -18.06 -0.32
CA ASN A 207 18.80 -18.03 -1.52
C ASN A 207 19.65 -17.72 -2.76
N LYS A 208 20.02 -18.77 -3.51
CA LYS A 208 20.86 -18.66 -4.72
C LYS A 208 20.26 -17.74 -5.79
N GLN A 209 18.94 -17.75 -5.95
CA GLN A 209 18.27 -16.91 -6.96
C GLN A 209 18.36 -15.44 -6.56
N LEU A 210 18.05 -15.10 -5.31
CA LEU A 210 18.22 -13.73 -4.82
C LEU A 210 19.68 -13.29 -4.92
N LYS A 211 20.62 -14.14 -4.51
CA LYS A 211 22.06 -13.86 -4.58
C LYS A 211 22.52 -13.51 -6.00
N PHE A 212 22.01 -14.20 -7.02
CA PHE A 212 22.31 -13.87 -8.42
C PHE A 212 21.90 -12.44 -8.80
N TYR A 213 20.76 -11.95 -8.32
CA TYR A 213 20.34 -10.55 -8.58
C TYR A 213 21.20 -9.55 -7.79
N LEU A 214 21.58 -9.86 -6.55
CA LEU A 214 22.50 -9.01 -5.77
C LEU A 214 23.85 -8.89 -6.48
N GLU A 215 24.39 -9.99 -7.01
CA GLU A 215 25.65 -10.01 -7.77
C GLU A 215 25.55 -9.24 -9.10
N LYS A 216 24.35 -9.08 -9.66
CA LYS A 216 24.06 -8.21 -10.82
C LYS A 216 23.88 -6.73 -10.46
N GLY A 217 23.91 -6.38 -9.17
CA GLY A 217 23.82 -5.00 -8.70
C GLY A 217 22.41 -4.54 -8.29
N THR A 218 21.45 -5.46 -8.17
CA THR A 218 20.12 -5.14 -7.63
C THR A 218 20.22 -4.56 -6.23
N LYS A 219 19.65 -3.37 -6.02
CA LYS A 219 19.53 -2.71 -4.72
C LYS A 219 18.30 -3.21 -3.98
N ILE A 220 18.34 -3.19 -2.65
CA ILE A 220 17.27 -3.72 -1.80
C ILE A 220 16.71 -2.61 -0.92
N ALA A 221 15.39 -2.43 -0.96
CA ALA A 221 14.69 -1.56 -0.01
C ALA A 221 13.84 -2.40 0.95
N PHE A 222 13.85 -2.08 2.23
CA PHE A 222 12.97 -2.72 3.21
C PHE A 222 11.82 -1.81 3.58
N GLU A 223 10.59 -2.33 3.46
CA GLU A 223 9.43 -1.76 4.14
C GLU A 223 9.55 -2.12 5.63
N ILE A 224 10.00 -1.18 6.46
CA ILE A 224 10.21 -1.41 7.90
C ILE A 224 8.90 -1.42 8.70
N GLU A 225 7.77 -1.20 8.02
CA GLU A 225 6.46 -1.26 8.63
C GLU A 225 5.88 -2.67 8.67
N ARG A 226 6.13 -3.37 9.78
CA ARG A 226 5.18 -4.34 10.36
C ARG A 226 5.25 -4.21 11.86
N GLY A 227 4.58 -3.18 12.40
CA GLY A 227 4.50 -2.80 13.82
C GLY A 227 4.02 -3.87 14.83
N GLU A 228 4.31 -5.13 14.58
CA GLU A 228 4.43 -6.22 15.54
C GLU A 228 5.94 -6.40 15.85
N LEU A 229 6.63 -5.31 16.22
CA LEU A 229 7.97 -5.40 16.82
C LEU A 229 7.85 -6.07 18.19
N GLY A 230 7.71 -7.39 18.19
CA GLY A 230 8.22 -8.23 19.26
C GLY A 230 9.70 -8.46 18.96
N ILE A 231 10.55 -8.19 19.94
CA ILE A 231 12.03 -8.19 19.88
C ILE A 231 12.62 -9.61 19.63
N GLU A 232 11.82 -10.56 19.16
CA GLU A 232 12.21 -11.95 18.90
C GLU A 232 11.57 -12.53 17.62
N ASP A 233 11.06 -11.69 16.71
CA ASP A 233 10.65 -12.21 15.41
C ASP A 233 11.90 -12.60 14.60
N LEU A 234 12.11 -13.90 14.46
CA LEU A 234 13.20 -14.51 13.70
C LEU A 234 13.33 -13.90 12.29
N GLU A 235 12.22 -13.46 11.69
CA GLU A 235 12.24 -12.83 10.36
C GLU A 235 12.85 -11.43 10.39
N TYR A 236 12.63 -10.66 11.46
CA TYR A 236 13.20 -9.34 11.63
C TYR A 236 14.71 -9.41 11.89
N GLU A 237 15.15 -10.38 12.71
CA GLU A 237 16.58 -10.64 12.93
C GLU A 237 17.29 -11.09 11.64
N LYS A 238 16.64 -11.90 10.79
CA LYS A 238 17.18 -12.25 9.47
C LYS A 238 17.33 -11.02 8.58
N MET A 239 16.37 -10.10 8.58
CA MET A 239 16.47 -8.84 7.83
C MET A 239 17.63 -8.00 8.32
N LYS A 240 17.76 -7.83 9.64
CA LYS A 240 18.89 -7.12 10.26
C LYS A 240 20.24 -7.72 9.87
N GLN A 241 20.37 -9.05 9.95
CA GLN A 241 21.60 -9.76 9.52
C GLN A 241 21.88 -9.57 8.03
N PHE A 242 20.84 -9.60 7.19
CA PHE A 242 20.97 -9.35 5.76
C PHE A 242 21.48 -7.93 5.49
N VAL A 243 20.87 -6.92 6.09
CA VAL A 243 21.25 -5.51 5.89
C VAL A 243 22.68 -5.29 6.37
N LYS A 244 23.08 -5.88 7.50
CA LYS A 244 24.47 -5.83 8.00
C LYS A 244 25.49 -6.43 7.04
N LYS A 245 25.11 -7.45 6.27
CA LYS A 245 25.98 -8.08 5.27
C LYS A 245 26.04 -7.29 3.95
N HIS A 246 25.05 -6.43 3.70
CA HIS A 246 24.79 -5.80 2.41
C HIS A 246 24.48 -4.31 2.57
N GLU A 247 25.19 -3.62 3.48
CA GLU A 247 24.87 -2.26 3.91
C GLU A 247 24.94 -1.23 2.77
N ASP A 248 25.81 -1.46 1.79
CA ASP A 248 26.06 -0.58 0.64
C ASP A 248 24.95 -0.60 -0.42
N ILE A 249 24.11 -1.63 -0.38
CA ILE A 249 23.02 -1.85 -1.35
C ILE A 249 21.64 -1.85 -0.72
N CYS A 250 21.55 -1.68 0.60
CA CYS A 250 20.29 -1.70 1.32
C CYS A 250 19.81 -0.27 1.66
N SER A 251 18.51 -0.08 1.60
CA SER A 251 17.78 1.10 2.09
C SER A 251 16.49 0.65 2.81
N PHE A 252 15.75 1.60 3.36
CA PHE A 252 14.44 1.38 3.94
C PHE A 252 13.47 2.51 3.59
N PHE A 253 12.18 2.21 3.73
CA PHE A 253 11.13 3.23 3.74
C PHE A 253 9.99 2.84 4.67
N HIS A 254 9.27 3.86 5.14
CA HIS A 254 8.16 3.76 6.07
C HIS A 254 7.08 4.77 5.69
N THR A 255 5.99 4.30 5.09
CA THR A 255 4.92 5.15 4.58
C THR A 255 3.85 5.43 5.64
N ARG A 256 3.22 6.61 5.59
CA ARG A 256 2.00 6.89 6.36
C ARG A 256 0.85 6.00 5.91
N TYR A 257 0.78 5.68 4.61
CA TYR A 257 -0.17 4.69 4.08
C TYR A 257 0.24 3.27 4.50
N ARG A 258 -0.71 2.54 5.10
CA ARG A 258 -0.57 1.21 5.71
C ARG A 258 -1.58 0.17 5.18
N GLY A 259 -2.34 0.48 4.14
CA GLY A 259 -3.41 -0.43 3.68
C GLY A 259 -2.93 -1.87 3.40
N ASN A 260 -3.80 -2.87 3.57
CA ASN A 260 -3.42 -4.26 3.30
C ASN A 260 -3.04 -4.61 1.86
N PRO A 261 -3.46 -3.90 0.78
CA PRO A 261 -3.22 -4.39 -0.57
C PRO A 261 -1.74 -4.24 -0.99
N GLY A 262 -0.89 -5.14 -0.46
CA GLY A 262 0.47 -5.40 -0.90
C GLY A 262 1.49 -4.29 -0.67
N VAL A 263 2.76 -4.69 -0.65
CA VAL A 263 3.91 -3.75 -0.64
C VAL A 263 3.99 -2.90 -1.91
N SER A 264 3.42 -3.37 -3.01
CA SER A 264 3.47 -2.70 -4.31
C SER A 264 2.84 -1.30 -4.29
N LEU A 265 1.75 -1.10 -3.54
CA LEU A 265 1.15 0.22 -3.37
C LEU A 265 2.06 1.18 -2.61
N ARG A 266 2.82 0.67 -1.64
CA ARG A 266 3.79 1.49 -0.90
C ARG A 266 5.06 1.73 -1.70
N LEU A 267 5.44 0.80 -2.57
CA LEU A 267 6.54 0.98 -3.52
C LEU A 267 6.24 2.10 -4.53
N LEU A 268 4.99 2.24 -4.96
CA LEU A 268 4.53 3.41 -5.71
C LEU A 268 4.72 4.72 -4.93
N CYS A 269 4.32 4.75 -3.65
CA CYS A 269 4.57 5.92 -2.79
C CYS A 269 6.07 6.22 -2.71
N TYR A 270 6.90 5.19 -2.51
CA TYR A 270 8.35 5.37 -2.41
C TYR A 270 8.94 5.97 -3.69
N ALA A 271 8.51 5.51 -4.88
CA ALA A 271 8.92 6.11 -6.15
C ALA A 271 8.55 7.59 -6.26
N ILE A 272 7.32 7.96 -5.86
CA ILE A 272 6.85 9.36 -5.86
C ILE A 272 7.76 10.22 -4.97
N PHE A 273 8.07 9.76 -3.75
CA PHE A 273 8.89 10.54 -2.81
C PHE A 273 10.38 10.54 -3.12
N LEU A 274 10.88 9.56 -3.90
CA LEU A 274 12.21 9.62 -4.51
C LEU A 274 12.27 10.57 -5.72
N GLY A 275 11.14 11.15 -6.12
CA GLY A 275 11.05 12.10 -7.21
C GLY A 275 11.13 11.46 -8.59
N VAL A 276 10.73 10.20 -8.72
CA VAL A 276 10.60 9.53 -10.03
C VAL A 276 9.53 10.25 -10.86
N LYS A 277 9.83 10.50 -12.13
CA LYS A 277 8.97 11.30 -13.00
C LYS A 277 7.88 10.45 -13.66
N ASP A 278 8.25 9.33 -14.26
CA ASP A 278 7.34 8.46 -15.01
C ASP A 278 7.30 7.07 -14.36
N ILE A 279 6.15 6.70 -13.79
CA ILE A 279 6.01 5.45 -13.03
C ILE A 279 5.03 4.54 -13.77
N TYR A 280 5.59 3.57 -14.49
CA TYR A 280 4.83 2.48 -15.09
C TYR A 280 4.66 1.37 -14.06
N PHE A 281 3.49 0.75 -13.99
CA PHE A 281 3.26 -0.35 -13.05
C PHE A 281 2.36 -1.45 -13.60
N VAL A 282 2.63 -2.68 -13.16
CA VAL A 282 1.87 -3.88 -13.52
C VAL A 282 1.85 -4.87 -12.35
N GLY A 283 0.82 -5.71 -12.28
CA GLY A 283 0.69 -6.72 -11.22
C GLY A 283 0.18 -6.16 -9.88
N ILE A 284 -0.43 -4.98 -9.89
CA ILE A 284 -1.13 -4.39 -8.74
C ILE A 284 -2.62 -4.63 -8.93
N ASP A 285 -3.00 -5.91 -8.94
CA ASP A 285 -4.33 -6.29 -9.38
C ASP A 285 -5.34 -6.35 -8.22
N GLY A 286 -4.89 -6.65 -7.01
CA GLY A 286 -5.80 -7.04 -5.93
C GLY A 286 -6.24 -8.51 -6.05
N PHE A 287 -7.13 -8.93 -5.17
CA PHE A 287 -7.58 -10.32 -5.04
C PHE A 287 -9.05 -10.46 -5.46
N LYS A 288 -9.38 -11.61 -6.05
CA LYS A 288 -10.74 -12.03 -6.35
C LYS A 288 -11.08 -13.32 -5.60
N LYS A 289 -12.36 -13.49 -5.27
CA LYS A 289 -12.87 -14.70 -4.62
C LYS A 289 -12.55 -15.93 -5.49
N ASN A 290 -11.94 -16.95 -4.90
CA ASN A 290 -11.57 -18.23 -5.55
C ASN A 290 -10.46 -18.16 -6.61
N SER A 291 -9.64 -17.12 -6.62
CA SER A 291 -8.53 -17.00 -7.57
C SER A 291 -7.35 -16.31 -6.92
N ALA A 292 -6.53 -17.09 -6.23
CA ALA A 292 -5.24 -16.63 -5.69
C ALA A 292 -4.15 -16.76 -6.76
N GLN A 293 -4.39 -16.13 -7.92
CA GLN A 293 -3.39 -16.09 -8.98
C GLN A 293 -2.28 -15.12 -8.55
N HIS A 294 -1.03 -15.59 -8.60
CA HIS A 294 0.14 -14.78 -8.28
C HIS A 294 1.25 -15.09 -9.28
N ALA A 295 1.74 -14.06 -9.97
CA ALA A 295 2.72 -14.17 -11.02
C ALA A 295 4.05 -14.73 -10.54
N PHE A 296 4.48 -14.44 -9.31
CA PHE A 296 5.78 -14.89 -8.81
C PHE A 296 5.76 -16.25 -8.10
N GLU A 297 4.58 -16.72 -7.67
CA GLU A 297 4.47 -17.86 -6.76
C GLU A 297 3.27 -18.71 -7.12
N LYS A 298 3.52 -19.85 -7.76
CA LYS A 298 2.48 -20.82 -8.09
C LYS A 298 1.85 -21.37 -6.81
N GLY A 299 0.52 -21.38 -6.75
CA GLY A 299 -0.22 -21.92 -5.61
C GLY A 299 -0.19 -21.05 -4.35
N LYS A 300 0.25 -19.79 -4.44
CA LYS A 300 0.13 -18.85 -3.32
C LYS A 300 -1.33 -18.73 -2.91
N GLY A 301 -1.61 -18.92 -1.63
CA GLY A 301 -2.96 -18.79 -1.08
C GLY A 301 -3.46 -17.35 -1.03
N THR A 302 -4.76 -17.21 -0.76
CA THR A 302 -5.37 -15.92 -0.48
C THR A 302 -4.80 -15.36 0.84
N PRO A 303 -4.46 -14.07 0.93
CA PRO A 303 -4.03 -13.48 2.19
C PRO A 303 -5.13 -13.55 3.25
N GLY A 304 -4.76 -13.85 4.51
CA GLY A 304 -5.74 -14.00 5.59
C GLY A 304 -6.61 -12.76 5.85
N TRP A 305 -6.11 -11.55 5.58
CA TRP A 305 -6.93 -10.34 5.65
C TRP A 305 -8.04 -10.34 4.60
N PHE A 306 -7.78 -10.84 3.40
CA PHE A 306 -8.78 -10.90 2.34
C PHE A 306 -9.78 -12.02 2.62
N GLU A 307 -9.34 -13.15 3.18
CA GLU A 307 -10.26 -14.19 3.65
C GLU A 307 -11.18 -13.68 4.76
N LYS A 308 -10.64 -12.87 5.69
CA LYS A 308 -11.39 -12.31 6.82
C LYS A 308 -12.37 -11.21 6.40
N TYR A 309 -11.94 -10.23 5.61
CA TYR A 309 -12.74 -9.03 5.32
C TYR A 309 -13.32 -8.98 3.89
N GLY A 310 -12.76 -9.76 2.97
CA GLY A 310 -13.26 -9.90 1.59
C GLY A 310 -13.01 -8.71 0.66
N HIS A 311 -13.60 -8.80 -0.53
CA HIS A 311 -13.44 -7.83 -1.63
C HIS A 311 -13.86 -6.41 -1.23
N ARG A 312 -14.97 -6.23 -0.52
CA ARG A 312 -15.44 -4.88 -0.14
C ARG A 312 -14.40 -4.11 0.67
N PHE A 313 -13.71 -4.78 1.60
CA PHE A 313 -12.66 -4.16 2.37
C PHE A 313 -11.44 -3.80 1.51
N GLN A 314 -11.06 -4.68 0.58
CA GLN A 314 -10.03 -4.37 -0.41
C GLN A 314 -10.40 -3.13 -1.23
N ASP A 315 -11.61 -3.08 -1.78
CA ASP A 315 -12.08 -1.99 -2.63
C ASP A 315 -11.99 -0.66 -1.88
N ARG A 316 -12.42 -0.62 -0.62
CA ARG A 316 -12.26 0.56 0.26
C ARG A 316 -10.80 1.00 0.40
N GLN A 317 -9.88 0.05 0.58
CA GLN A 317 -8.46 0.37 0.73
C GLN A 317 -7.81 0.86 -0.58
N PHE A 318 -8.27 0.36 -1.73
CA PHE A 318 -7.84 0.88 -3.04
C PHE A 318 -8.42 2.27 -3.31
N VAL A 319 -9.68 2.53 -2.98
CA VAL A 319 -10.28 3.88 -3.10
C VAL A 319 -9.52 4.87 -2.23
N ALA A 320 -9.31 4.55 -0.95
CA ALA A 320 -8.57 5.42 -0.03
C ALA A 320 -7.12 5.64 -0.50
N TYR A 321 -6.49 4.63 -1.10
CA TYR A 321 -5.16 4.75 -1.67
C TYR A 321 -5.13 5.68 -2.88
N TRP A 322 -6.04 5.51 -3.84
CA TRP A 322 -6.02 6.31 -5.06
C TRP A 322 -6.47 7.74 -4.81
N ASP A 323 -7.43 8.00 -3.94
CA ASP A 323 -7.77 9.36 -3.49
C ASP A 323 -6.53 10.08 -2.92
N TYR A 324 -5.76 9.35 -2.11
CA TYR A 324 -4.49 9.83 -1.59
C TYR A 324 -3.45 10.10 -2.68
N VAL A 325 -3.23 9.16 -3.60
CA VAL A 325 -2.24 9.33 -4.68
C VAL A 325 -2.62 10.47 -5.62
N LEU A 326 -3.91 10.64 -5.95
CA LEU A 326 -4.39 11.76 -6.75
C LEU A 326 -4.18 13.09 -6.03
N THR A 327 -4.31 13.12 -4.70
CA THR A 327 -3.96 14.31 -3.90
C THR A 327 -2.45 14.59 -3.96
N LEU A 328 -1.60 13.56 -3.93
CA LEU A 328 -0.15 13.74 -4.10
C LEU A 328 0.20 14.34 -5.47
N GLN A 329 -0.56 14.07 -6.53
CA GLN A 329 -0.31 14.70 -7.85
C GLN A 329 -0.53 16.22 -7.85
N GLU A 330 -1.22 16.77 -6.85
CA GLU A 330 -1.37 18.22 -6.67
C GLU A 330 -0.10 18.85 -6.06
N GLU A 331 0.69 18.06 -5.33
CA GLU A 331 1.89 18.52 -4.59
C GLU A 331 3.20 18.10 -5.28
N TYR A 332 3.20 17.01 -6.04
CA TYR A 332 4.38 16.40 -6.64
C TYR A 332 4.20 16.18 -8.14
N GLU A 333 5.30 16.32 -8.87
CA GLU A 333 5.30 16.26 -10.32
C GLU A 333 5.64 14.85 -10.84
N PHE A 334 4.64 13.96 -10.95
CA PHE A 334 4.83 12.59 -11.45
C PHE A 334 3.66 12.13 -12.34
N ASN A 335 3.96 11.15 -13.20
CA ASN A 335 3.01 10.49 -14.09
C ASN A 335 2.87 9.01 -13.70
N LEU A 336 1.66 8.48 -13.86
CA LEU A 336 1.31 7.10 -13.56
C LEU A 336 0.81 6.39 -14.81
N TYR A 337 1.25 5.14 -15.01
CA TYR A 337 0.83 4.32 -16.15
C TYR A 337 0.50 2.90 -15.67
N ASN A 338 -0.79 2.61 -15.52
CA ASN A 338 -1.27 1.27 -15.15
C ASN A 338 -1.25 0.36 -16.38
N LEU A 339 -0.15 -0.37 -16.60
CA LEU A 339 -0.01 -1.25 -17.77
C LEU A 339 -1.01 -2.41 -17.76
N GLY A 340 -1.63 -2.70 -16.60
CA GLY A 340 -2.64 -3.73 -16.43
C GLY A 340 -4.09 -3.22 -16.46
N GLU A 341 -4.37 -1.98 -16.86
CA GLU A 341 -5.70 -1.35 -16.68
C GLU A 341 -6.87 -2.07 -17.36
N ASP A 342 -6.61 -2.83 -18.42
CA ASP A 342 -7.61 -3.65 -19.12
C ASP A 342 -7.70 -5.09 -18.59
N HIS A 343 -6.81 -5.47 -17.68
CA HIS A 343 -6.79 -6.82 -17.16
C HIS A 343 -7.99 -7.03 -16.21
N PRO A 344 -8.78 -8.12 -16.34
CA PRO A 344 -9.99 -8.30 -15.54
C PRO A 344 -9.75 -8.34 -14.04
N TYR A 345 -8.54 -8.70 -13.61
CA TYR A 345 -8.18 -8.72 -12.21
C TYR A 345 -7.77 -7.38 -11.66
N ASN A 346 -7.47 -6.38 -12.49
CA ASN A 346 -6.90 -5.12 -12.05
C ASN A 346 -7.97 -4.22 -11.39
N VAL A 347 -8.01 -4.23 -10.07
CA VAL A 347 -8.95 -3.41 -9.27
C VAL A 347 -8.74 -1.91 -9.49
N SER A 348 -7.56 -1.50 -9.95
CA SER A 348 -7.23 -0.11 -10.23
C SER A 348 -7.51 0.31 -11.69
N GLY A 349 -8.04 -0.58 -12.52
CA GLY A 349 -8.11 -0.36 -13.97
C GLY A 349 -9.08 0.74 -14.38
N GLU A 350 -10.21 0.85 -13.70
CA GLU A 350 -11.21 1.87 -14.04
C GLU A 350 -10.77 3.26 -13.56
N ILE A 351 -10.18 3.37 -12.36
CA ILE A 351 -9.65 4.64 -11.86
C ILE A 351 -8.44 5.12 -12.67
N SER A 352 -7.56 4.21 -13.11
CA SER A 352 -6.44 4.59 -13.98
C SER A 352 -6.90 5.10 -15.34
N LYS A 353 -7.88 4.45 -15.97
CA LYS A 353 -8.46 4.92 -17.25
C LYS A 353 -9.07 6.31 -17.15
N MET A 354 -9.63 6.64 -15.99
CA MET A 354 -10.27 7.93 -15.77
C MET A 354 -9.25 9.04 -15.54
N HIS A 355 -8.25 8.81 -14.70
CA HIS A 355 -7.36 9.88 -14.22
C HIS A 355 -6.00 9.94 -14.93
N PHE A 356 -5.51 8.81 -15.42
CA PHE A 356 -4.21 8.70 -16.08
C PHE A 356 -4.25 7.61 -17.16
N PRO A 357 -5.10 7.77 -18.19
CA PRO A 357 -5.30 6.76 -19.23
C PRO A 357 -4.00 6.48 -19.99
N LEU A 358 -3.79 5.21 -20.35
CA LEU A 358 -2.68 4.86 -21.24
C LEU A 358 -2.87 5.49 -22.62
N SER A 359 -1.80 6.08 -23.14
CA SER A 359 -1.77 6.50 -24.53
C SER A 359 -1.84 5.31 -25.49
N GLU A 360 -2.35 5.54 -26.71
CA GLU A 360 -2.39 4.49 -27.75
C GLU A 360 -0.99 3.94 -28.09
N LYS A 361 0.06 4.77 -27.95
CA LYS A 361 1.45 4.32 -28.08
C LYS A 361 1.79 3.26 -27.04
N ILE A 362 1.48 3.50 -25.76
CA ILE A 362 1.77 2.56 -24.68
C ILE A 362 0.93 1.29 -24.84
N LYS A 363 -0.37 1.42 -25.13
CA LYS A 363 -1.26 0.27 -25.39
C LYS A 363 -0.73 -0.61 -26.51
N LYS A 364 -0.22 0.00 -27.58
CA LYS A 364 0.45 -0.73 -28.66
C LYS A 364 1.71 -1.43 -28.16
N GLN A 365 2.59 -0.75 -27.42
CA GLN A 365 3.82 -1.35 -26.87
C GLN A 365 3.54 -2.62 -26.03
N ILE A 366 2.55 -2.56 -25.16
CA ILE A 366 2.24 -3.69 -24.25
C ILE A 366 1.42 -4.81 -24.89
N SER A 367 0.82 -4.58 -26.06
CA SER A 367 0.07 -5.59 -26.82
C SER A 367 0.92 -6.31 -27.87
N LEU A 368 2.04 -5.72 -28.31
CA LEU A 368 3.00 -6.39 -29.20
C LEU A 368 3.56 -7.64 -28.52
N GLN A 369 3.29 -8.82 -29.10
CA GLN A 369 3.98 -10.04 -28.71
C GLN A 369 5.47 -9.82 -28.87
N SER A 370 6.26 -10.27 -27.90
CA SER A 370 7.72 -10.28 -28.03
C SER A 370 8.03 -11.11 -29.28
N GLU A 371 8.51 -10.48 -30.35
CA GLU A 371 9.01 -11.22 -31.50
C GLU A 371 10.10 -12.14 -30.98
N GLY A 372 9.85 -13.45 -31.04
CA GLY A 372 10.76 -14.47 -30.56
C GLY A 372 12.10 -14.29 -31.24
N LYS A 373 13.10 -13.83 -30.50
CA LYS A 373 14.48 -14.16 -30.82
C LYS A 373 14.65 -15.61 -30.41
N GLU A 374 14.37 -16.52 -31.36
CA GLU A 374 14.79 -17.92 -31.31
C GLU A 374 16.31 -18.05 -31.17
#